data_AF-A0A8S3HDA0-F1
#
_entry.id   AF-A0A8S3HDA0-F1
#
_cell.length_a   1.000
_cell.length_b   1.000
_cell.length_c   1.000
_cell.angle_alpha   90.00
_cell.angle_beta   90.00
_cell.angle_gamma   90.00
#
_symmetry.space_group_name_H-M   'P 1'
#
loop_
_entity.id
_entity.type
_entity.pdbx_description
1 polymer ?
#
loop_
_entity_poly.entity_id
_entity_poly.type
_entity_poly.pdbx_seq_one_letter_code
_entity_poly.pdbx_strand_id
1 'polypeptide(L)'
;FLGKNIQRLFNQFWNYIIKGALGTVAVCTVYPLACSIIPTFSFILGVLSPIWMPILTLLFHILQILIYDASSAGEYGRKIFCLINIVITDFLLCGIVQPILVLFALIASPIISLLIAIYALLHRCTRGAYDKIIHKLVVKRLARIPAHDGFLARRVAGPGLAAEYFYQVASPEVLAALESLIEQNELKTYRSYVEQILMKPIDEYRQFFNSAFEPFSAQIQINNSGSTYGRMNDVVNEHIRSLRTTIEKRNDLLQLSRSAQHDRIRLTETDLT
;
A
#
# COMPACT_ATOMS: atom_id res chain seq x y z
N PHE A 1 9.04 103.66 -14.47
CA PHE A 1 8.80 102.63 -15.50
C PHE A 1 9.84 102.78 -16.61
N LEU A 2 10.99 102.09 -16.52
CA LEU A 2 11.95 102.04 -17.63
C LEU A 2 11.26 101.37 -18.84
N GLY A 3 11.28 102.01 -20.00
CA GLY A 3 10.54 101.54 -21.18
C GLY A 3 10.93 100.12 -21.59
N LYS A 4 9.95 99.34 -22.07
CA LYS A 4 10.13 97.94 -22.56
C LYS A 4 11.33 97.74 -23.49
N ASN A 5 11.72 98.79 -24.22
CA ASN A 5 12.88 98.77 -25.11
C ASN A 5 14.21 98.64 -24.35
N ILE A 6 14.34 99.26 -23.17
CA ILE A 6 15.56 99.18 -22.35
C ILE A 6 15.69 97.80 -21.70
N GLN A 7 14.59 97.21 -21.24
CA GLN A 7 14.59 95.84 -20.72
C GLN A 7 15.00 94.81 -21.78
N ARG A 8 14.58 94.99 -23.04
CA ARG A 8 14.99 94.11 -24.15
C ARG A 8 16.49 94.22 -24.43
N LEU A 9 17.03 95.44 -24.49
CA LEU A 9 18.47 95.66 -24.69
C LEU A 9 19.29 95.08 -23.54
N PHE A 10 18.84 95.25 -22.29
CA PHE A 10 19.53 94.69 -21.12
C PHE A 10 19.51 93.15 -21.12
N ASN A 11 18.38 92.53 -21.46
CA ASN A 11 18.28 91.07 -21.55
C ASN A 11 19.15 90.52 -22.69
N GLN A 12 19.20 91.21 -23.83
CA GLN A 12 20.04 90.83 -24.95
C GLN A 12 21.54 90.97 -24.58
N PHE A 13 21.91 92.05 -23.90
CA PHE A 13 23.26 92.24 -23.37
C PHE A 13 23.65 91.16 -22.36
N TRP A 14 22.80 90.87 -21.38
CA TRP A 14 23.09 89.89 -20.34
C TRP A 14 23.23 88.45 -20.88
N ASN A 15 22.29 88.01 -21.73
CA ASN A 15 22.32 86.64 -22.22
C ASN A 15 23.32 86.43 -23.37
N TYR A 16 23.41 87.35 -24.33
CA TYR A 16 24.27 87.14 -25.49
C TYR A 16 25.70 87.64 -25.27
N ILE A 17 25.87 88.79 -24.60
CA ILE A 17 27.20 89.33 -24.37
C ILE A 17 27.80 88.73 -23.10
N ILE A 18 27.14 88.84 -21.94
CA ILE A 18 27.75 88.36 -20.69
C ILE A 18 27.79 86.83 -20.64
N LYS A 19 26.64 86.14 -20.72
CA LYS A 19 26.65 84.66 -20.64
C LYS A 19 27.25 84.02 -21.88
N GLY A 20 26.98 84.55 -23.07
CA GLY A 20 27.55 84.07 -24.32
C GLY A 20 29.06 84.25 -24.39
N ALA A 21 29.58 85.47 -24.16
CA ALA A 21 31.03 85.69 -24.21
C ALA A 21 31.75 84.99 -23.05
N LEU A 22 31.23 85.06 -21.82
CA LEU A 22 31.89 84.39 -20.69
C LEU A 22 31.83 82.86 -20.82
N GLY A 23 30.71 82.31 -21.28
CA GLY A 23 30.55 80.87 -21.51
C GLY A 23 31.44 80.36 -22.64
N THR A 24 31.52 81.09 -23.75
CA THR A 24 32.44 80.74 -24.85
C THR A 24 33.90 80.87 -24.44
N VAL A 25 34.28 81.90 -23.68
CA VAL A 25 35.63 82.04 -23.13
C VAL A 25 35.94 80.88 -22.17
N ALA A 26 35.01 80.50 -21.30
CA ALA A 26 35.18 79.37 -20.38
C ALA A 26 35.34 78.04 -21.13
N VAL A 27 34.52 77.76 -22.15
CA VAL A 27 34.65 76.55 -22.97
C VAL A 27 35.96 76.56 -23.74
N CYS A 28 36.32 77.68 -24.38
CA CYS A 28 37.57 77.81 -25.13
C CYS A 28 38.84 77.73 -24.27
N THR A 29 38.76 77.96 -22.96
CA THR A 29 39.92 77.89 -22.05
C THR A 29 39.95 76.62 -21.20
N VAL A 30 38.83 76.26 -20.57
CA VAL A 30 38.76 75.09 -19.66
C VAL A 30 38.75 73.78 -20.44
N TYR A 31 38.05 73.71 -21.57
CA TYR A 31 37.98 72.47 -22.36
C TYR A 31 39.34 72.01 -22.90
N PRO A 32 40.18 72.85 -23.56
CA PRO A 32 41.49 72.40 -24.02
C PRO A 32 42.43 72.04 -22.86
N LEU A 33 42.34 72.73 -21.73
CA LEU A 33 43.11 72.36 -20.53
C LEU A 33 42.67 70.99 -19.99
N ALA A 34 41.37 70.74 -19.87
CA ALA A 34 40.85 69.45 -19.44
C ALA A 34 41.23 68.32 -20.42
N CYS A 35 41.13 68.58 -21.73
CA CYS A 35 41.54 67.65 -22.78
C CYS A 35 43.03 67.34 -22.77
N SER A 36 43.89 68.24 -22.27
CA SER A 36 45.31 67.97 -22.09
C SER A 36 45.60 67.26 -20.76
N ILE A 37 44.91 67.63 -19.67
CA ILE A 37 45.18 67.12 -18.33
C ILE A 37 44.69 65.69 -18.15
N ILE A 38 43.50 65.35 -18.64
CA ILE A 38 42.90 64.02 -18.41
C ILE A 38 43.74 62.91 -19.05
N PRO A 39 44.17 63.00 -20.33
CA PRO A 39 45.01 61.97 -20.94
C PRO A 39 46.42 61.91 -20.37
N THR A 40 47.02 63.06 -20.04
CA THR A 40 48.35 63.08 -19.41
C THR A 40 48.31 62.43 -18.03
N PHE A 41 47.29 62.71 -17.23
CA PHE A 41 47.07 62.07 -15.94
C PHE A 41 46.83 60.56 -16.09
N SER A 42 45.98 60.14 -17.03
CA SER A 42 45.74 58.72 -17.32
C SER A 42 47.01 58.00 -17.78
N PHE A 43 47.83 58.65 -18.61
CA PHE A 43 49.12 58.12 -19.05
C PHE A 43 50.09 57.97 -17.88
N ILE A 44 50.20 58.97 -17.01
CA ILE A 44 51.03 58.91 -15.79
C ILE A 44 50.58 57.74 -14.90
N LEU A 45 49.28 57.60 -14.66
CA LEU A 45 48.75 56.47 -13.89
C LEU A 45 49.05 55.12 -14.54
N GLY A 46 49.00 55.04 -15.87
CA GLY A 46 49.34 53.86 -16.65
C GLY A 46 50.83 53.50 -16.56
N VAL A 47 51.73 54.48 -16.66
CA VAL A 47 53.17 54.28 -16.49
C VAL A 47 53.53 53.93 -15.04
N LEU A 48 52.79 54.46 -14.07
CA LEU A 48 52.97 54.15 -12.65
C LEU A 48 52.30 52.81 -12.25
N SER A 49 51.45 52.24 -13.11
CA SER A 49 50.75 50.97 -12.92
C SER A 49 51.61 49.85 -12.33
N PRO A 50 52.81 49.51 -12.87
CA PRO A 50 53.64 48.44 -12.30
C PRO A 50 54.07 48.66 -10.84
N ILE A 51 54.05 49.90 -10.34
CA ILE A 51 54.45 50.22 -8.96
C ILE A 51 53.26 50.07 -8.01
N TRP A 52 52.09 50.60 -8.35
CA TRP A 52 50.93 50.60 -7.44
C TRP A 52 50.03 49.37 -7.59
N MET A 53 49.97 48.74 -8.77
CA MET A 53 49.18 47.52 -8.99
C MET A 53 49.55 46.37 -8.05
N PRO A 54 50.82 45.98 -7.86
CA PRO A 54 51.15 44.87 -6.97
C PRO A 54 50.78 45.16 -5.51
N ILE A 55 50.86 46.43 -5.09
CA ILE A 55 50.46 46.82 -3.73
C ILE A 55 48.96 46.66 -3.55
N LEU A 56 48.15 47.13 -4.52
CA LEU A 56 46.70 46.98 -4.47
C LEU A 56 46.25 45.53 -4.58
N THR A 57 46.89 44.71 -5.42
CA THR A 57 46.54 43.29 -5.54
C THR A 57 46.87 42.52 -4.26
N LEU A 58 48.02 42.78 -3.64
CA LEU A 58 48.38 42.21 -2.34
C LEU A 58 47.39 42.63 -1.24
N LEU A 59 47.07 43.93 -1.16
CA LEU A 59 46.09 44.43 -0.19
C LEU A 59 44.72 43.77 -0.40
N PHE A 60 44.28 43.65 -1.65
CA PHE A 60 43.03 43.00 -2.00
C PHE A 60 43.04 41.52 -1.63
N HIS A 61 44.13 40.78 -1.87
CA HIS A 61 44.27 39.38 -1.46
C HIS A 61 44.25 39.22 0.07
N ILE A 62 44.92 40.11 0.81
CA ILE A 62 44.88 40.10 2.27
C ILE A 62 43.45 40.33 2.78
N LEU A 63 42.72 41.28 2.19
CA LEU A 63 41.32 41.54 2.53
C LEU A 63 40.42 40.35 2.18
N GLN A 64 40.67 39.66 1.07
CA GLN A 64 39.90 38.48 0.68
C GLN A 64 40.11 37.31 1.66
N ILE A 65 41.36 37.07 2.06
CA ILE A 65 41.70 36.01 3.01
C ILE A 65 41.15 36.30 4.41
N LEU A 66 41.22 37.56 4.86
CA LEU A 66 40.87 37.94 6.22
C LEU A 66 39.37 38.20 6.41
N ILE A 67 38.74 38.94 5.48
CA ILE A 67 37.39 39.49 5.66
C ILE A 67 36.37 38.75 4.80
N TYR A 68 36.56 38.73 3.48
CA TYR A 68 35.53 38.25 2.55
C TYR A 68 36.10 37.61 1.29
N ASP A 69 35.87 36.31 1.12
CA ASP A 69 36.28 35.59 -0.08
C ASP A 69 35.28 35.83 -1.23
N ALA A 70 35.58 36.83 -2.06
CA ALA A 70 34.81 37.14 -3.27
C ALA A 70 35.13 36.20 -4.45
N SER A 71 36.20 35.42 -4.35
CA SER A 71 36.72 34.57 -5.44
C SER A 71 36.19 33.14 -5.40
N SER A 72 35.63 32.71 -4.27
CA SER A 72 34.99 31.40 -4.15
C SER A 72 33.69 31.34 -4.96
N ALA A 73 33.73 30.58 -6.06
CA ALA A 73 32.61 30.33 -6.97
C ALA A 73 31.57 29.33 -6.42
N GLY A 74 31.72 28.86 -5.18
CA GLY A 74 30.83 27.85 -4.58
C GLY A 74 29.71 28.46 -3.72
N GLU A 75 28.49 27.94 -3.87
CA GLU A 75 27.34 28.26 -3.00
C GLU A 75 27.46 27.68 -1.57
N TYR A 76 28.46 26.84 -1.31
CA TYR A 76 28.57 26.05 -0.07
C TYR A 76 29.72 26.45 0.85
N GLY A 77 30.25 27.67 0.73
CA GLY A 77 31.33 28.20 1.57
C GLY A 77 30.88 29.36 2.46
N ARG A 78 31.32 29.37 3.74
CA ARG A 78 31.14 30.53 4.62
C ARG A 78 32.05 31.66 4.14
N LYS A 79 31.48 32.68 3.50
CA LYS A 79 32.24 33.73 2.79
C LYS A 79 32.88 34.78 3.70
N ILE A 80 32.49 34.85 4.97
CA ILE A 80 32.93 35.87 5.93
C ILE A 80 33.96 35.25 6.89
N PHE A 81 35.08 35.95 7.13
CA PHE A 81 36.20 35.50 7.98
C PHE A 81 36.75 34.12 7.58
N CYS A 82 37.17 33.99 6.31
CA CYS A 82 37.62 32.73 5.72
C CYS A 82 38.76 32.07 6.52
N LEU A 83 39.84 32.81 6.83
CA LEU A 83 40.99 32.26 7.57
C LEU A 83 40.62 31.78 8.97
N ILE A 84 39.86 32.59 9.72
CA ILE A 84 39.47 32.25 11.10
C ILE A 84 38.59 30.99 11.10
N ASN A 85 37.65 30.90 10.17
CA ASN A 85 36.81 29.71 10.04
C ASN A 85 37.64 28.48 9.71
N ILE A 86 38.48 28.51 8.68
CA ILE A 86 39.31 27.35 8.30
C ILE A 86 40.21 26.89 9.46
N VAL A 87 40.83 27.82 10.19
CA VAL A 87 41.71 27.48 11.31
C VAL A 87 40.93 26.91 12.50
N ILE A 88 39.77 27.48 12.85
CA ILE A 88 39.01 27.03 14.02
C ILE A 88 38.16 25.80 13.69
N THR A 89 37.38 25.83 12.62
CA THR A 89 36.45 24.74 12.31
C THR A 89 37.17 23.56 11.67
N ASP A 90 37.92 23.80 10.61
CA ASP A 90 38.40 22.69 9.79
C ASP A 90 39.69 22.12 10.37
N PHE A 91 40.60 22.98 10.84
CA PHE A 91 41.85 22.55 11.44
C PHE A 91 41.71 22.16 12.92
N LEU A 92 41.18 23.04 13.78
CA LEU A 92 41.12 22.75 15.21
C LEU A 92 40.01 21.75 15.54
N LEU A 93 38.75 22.01 15.13
CA LEU A 93 37.63 21.12 15.47
C LEU A 93 37.66 19.81 14.68
N CYS A 94 37.67 19.88 13.35
CA CYS A 94 37.67 18.67 12.50
C CYS A 94 39.04 17.98 12.46
N GLY A 95 40.14 18.72 12.52
CA GLY A 95 41.49 18.14 12.47
C GLY A 95 41.96 17.56 13.81
N ILE A 96 41.77 18.27 14.93
CA ILE A 96 42.35 17.86 16.22
C ILE A 96 41.29 17.27 17.16
N VAL A 97 40.16 17.96 17.36
CA VAL A 97 39.15 17.51 18.32
C VAL A 97 38.43 16.25 17.86
N GLN A 98 38.07 16.17 16.58
CA GLN A 98 37.36 15.02 16.00
C GLN A 98 38.11 13.69 16.16
N PRO A 99 39.41 13.54 15.81
CA PRO A 99 40.10 12.27 16.00
C PRO A 99 40.25 11.89 17.48
N ILE A 100 40.44 12.86 18.37
CA ILE A 100 40.47 12.60 19.81
C ILE A 100 39.13 12.02 20.27
N LEU A 101 38.01 12.61 19.85
CA LEU A 101 36.67 12.10 20.17
C LEU A 101 36.44 10.71 19.57
N VAL A 102 36.93 10.43 18.37
CA VAL A 102 36.82 9.10 17.75
C VAL A 102 37.60 8.06 18.56
N LEU A 103 38.78 8.39 19.07
CA LEU A 103 39.55 7.49 19.95
C LEU A 103 38.79 7.18 21.25
N PHE A 104 38.16 8.20 21.85
CA PHE A 104 37.29 7.98 23.01
C PHE A 104 36.06 7.14 22.66
N ALA A 105 35.42 7.39 21.52
CA ALA A 105 34.26 6.64 21.07
C ALA A 105 34.59 5.17 20.76
N LEU A 106 35.78 4.88 20.25
CA LEU A 106 36.26 3.53 19.98
C LEU A 106 36.37 2.69 21.26
N ILE A 107 36.69 3.32 22.40
CA ILE A 107 36.75 2.66 23.71
C ILE A 107 35.37 2.63 24.37
N ALA A 108 34.63 3.73 24.31
CA ALA A 108 33.31 3.84 24.95
C ALA A 108 32.26 2.94 24.29
N SER A 109 32.28 2.80 22.97
CA SER A 109 31.32 2.00 22.20
C SER A 109 31.26 0.52 22.62
N PRO A 110 32.37 -0.23 22.69
CA PRO A 110 32.33 -1.63 23.12
C PRO A 110 31.91 -1.76 24.59
N ILE A 111 32.27 -0.80 25.46
CA ILE A 111 31.86 -0.81 26.88
C ILE A 111 30.35 -0.66 26.99
N ILE A 112 29.76 0.33 26.32
CA ILE A 112 28.32 0.56 26.32
C ILE A 112 27.59 -0.64 25.72
N SER A 113 28.08 -1.18 24.60
CA SER A 113 27.50 -2.38 23.98
C SER A 113 27.54 -3.58 24.91
N LEU A 114 28.64 -3.77 25.65
CA LEU A 114 28.79 -4.87 26.61
C LEU A 114 27.82 -4.71 27.80
N LEU A 115 27.63 -3.49 28.32
CA LEU A 115 26.66 -3.23 29.38
C LEU A 115 25.22 -3.51 28.92
N ILE A 116 24.85 -3.09 27.72
CA ILE A 116 23.52 -3.38 27.14
C ILE A 116 23.32 -4.88 26.95
N ALA A 117 24.34 -5.60 26.46
CA ALA A 117 24.28 -7.04 26.28
C ALA A 117 24.11 -7.79 27.61
N ILE A 118 24.84 -7.40 28.66
CA ILE A 118 24.70 -7.97 30.01
C ILE A 118 23.29 -7.72 30.55
N TYR A 119 22.77 -6.50 30.43
CA TYR A 119 21.42 -6.17 30.86
C TYR A 119 20.37 -7.01 30.12
N ALA A 120 20.47 -7.12 28.80
CA ALA A 120 19.55 -7.91 27.98
C ALA A 120 19.61 -9.41 28.35
N LEU A 121 20.80 -9.95 28.61
CA LEU A 121 20.98 -11.33 29.07
C LEU A 121 20.32 -11.55 30.43
N LEU A 122 20.58 -10.67 31.40
CA LEU A 122 19.97 -10.73 32.73
C LEU A 122 18.44 -10.67 32.64
N HIS A 123 17.90 -9.73 31.87
CA HIS A 123 16.47 -9.60 31.66
C HIS A 123 15.87 -10.87 31.02
N ARG A 124 16.53 -11.44 30.00
CA ARG A 124 16.05 -12.67 29.35
C ARG A 124 16.09 -13.85 30.32
N CYS A 125 17.14 -13.96 31.11
CA CYS A 125 17.30 -15.01 32.12
C CYS A 125 16.25 -14.87 33.24
N THR A 126 16.04 -13.67 33.78
CA THR A 126 15.04 -13.45 34.84
C THR A 126 13.64 -13.71 34.34
N ARG A 127 13.29 -13.25 33.13
CA ARG A 127 11.98 -13.55 32.53
C ARG A 127 11.80 -15.03 32.25
N GLY A 128 12.81 -15.69 31.67
CA GLY A 128 12.77 -17.13 31.43
C GLY A 128 12.68 -17.96 32.71
N ALA A 129 13.37 -17.54 33.78
CA ALA A 129 13.26 -18.15 35.10
C ALA A 129 11.87 -17.92 35.68
N TYR A 130 11.35 -16.69 35.61
CA TYR A 130 10.00 -16.33 36.06
C TYR A 130 8.92 -17.17 35.39
N ASP A 131 8.94 -17.29 34.06
CA ASP A 131 7.96 -18.07 33.31
C ASP A 131 8.04 -19.57 33.67
N LYS A 132 9.26 -20.13 33.83
CA LYS A 132 9.45 -21.51 34.28
C LYS A 132 8.95 -21.74 35.70
N ILE A 133 9.20 -20.80 36.60
CA ILE A 133 8.76 -20.85 38.01
C ILE A 133 7.23 -20.78 38.07
N ILE A 134 6.62 -19.81 37.39
CA ILE A 134 5.15 -19.68 37.32
C ILE A 134 4.53 -20.93 36.71
N HIS A 135 5.08 -21.41 35.60
CA HIS A 135 4.53 -22.59 34.95
C HIS A 135 4.56 -23.81 35.88
N LYS A 136 5.70 -24.08 36.54
CA LYS A 136 5.84 -25.25 37.41
C LYS A 136 5.09 -25.14 38.74
N LEU A 137 5.09 -23.97 39.38
CA LEU A 137 4.50 -23.79 40.71
C LEU A 137 3.01 -23.48 40.64
N VAL A 138 2.61 -22.56 39.76
CA VAL A 138 1.25 -22.03 39.71
C VAL A 138 0.46 -22.79 38.65
N VAL A 139 0.86 -22.70 37.38
CA VAL A 139 0.04 -23.19 36.26
C VAL A 139 -0.13 -24.70 36.32
N LYS A 140 0.95 -25.48 36.47
CA LYS A 140 0.84 -26.95 36.48
C LYS A 140 0.02 -27.50 37.65
N ARG A 141 0.00 -26.81 38.80
CA ARG A 141 -0.73 -27.26 39.99
C ARG A 141 -2.16 -26.74 40.05
N LEU A 142 -2.42 -25.53 39.55
CA LEU A 142 -3.69 -24.82 39.76
C LEU A 142 -4.51 -24.68 38.47
N ALA A 143 -3.90 -24.77 37.29
CA ALA A 143 -4.64 -24.60 36.05
C ALA A 143 -5.56 -25.81 35.82
N ARG A 144 -6.86 -25.56 35.79
CA ARG A 144 -7.88 -26.50 35.33
C ARG A 144 -8.08 -26.31 33.84
N ILE A 145 -8.26 -27.42 33.12
CA ILE A 145 -8.49 -27.42 31.68
C ILE A 145 -9.86 -26.77 31.43
N PRO A 146 -9.95 -25.73 30.58
CA PRO A 146 -11.22 -25.11 30.23
C PRO A 146 -12.09 -26.11 29.45
N ALA A 147 -13.39 -26.14 29.75
CA ALA A 147 -14.34 -27.04 29.10
C ALA A 147 -14.65 -26.64 27.65
N HIS A 148 -14.57 -25.33 27.34
CA HIS A 148 -14.84 -24.78 26.02
C HIS A 148 -13.80 -23.74 25.64
N ASP A 149 -13.55 -23.60 24.34
CA ASP A 149 -12.71 -22.54 23.80
C ASP A 149 -13.42 -21.20 23.97
N GLY A 150 -12.76 -20.27 24.68
CA GLY A 150 -13.26 -18.91 24.89
C GLY A 150 -12.28 -17.87 24.36
N PHE A 151 -12.68 -16.60 24.44
CA PHE A 151 -11.82 -15.47 24.03
C PHE A 151 -10.52 -15.39 24.84
N LEU A 152 -10.57 -15.77 26.12
CA LEU A 152 -9.43 -15.67 27.05
C LEU A 152 -8.45 -16.85 26.95
N ALA A 153 -8.95 -18.05 26.64
CA ALA A 153 -8.17 -19.26 26.57
C ALA A 153 -8.78 -20.22 25.55
N ARG A 154 -7.98 -20.58 24.55
CA ARG A 154 -8.27 -21.62 23.57
C ARG A 154 -7.41 -22.83 23.90
N ARG A 155 -8.01 -24.01 23.95
CA ARG A 155 -7.29 -25.25 24.16
C ARG A 155 -6.64 -25.62 22.83
N VAL A 156 -5.32 -25.85 22.82
CA VAL A 156 -4.54 -26.09 21.58
C VAL A 156 -4.18 -27.57 21.44
N ALA A 157 -4.26 -28.34 22.52
CA ALA A 157 -4.02 -29.78 22.53
C ALA A 157 -4.87 -30.48 23.60
N GLY A 158 -5.25 -31.72 23.33
CA GLY A 158 -6.01 -32.58 24.24
C GLY A 158 -6.97 -33.52 23.48
N PRO A 159 -7.51 -34.53 24.16
CA PRO A 159 -8.55 -35.38 23.57
C PRO A 159 -9.76 -34.51 23.19
N GLY A 160 -10.27 -34.66 21.98
CA GLY A 160 -11.41 -33.88 21.49
C GLY A 160 -11.06 -32.62 20.66
N LEU A 161 -9.79 -32.39 20.32
CA LEU A 161 -9.32 -31.15 19.69
C LEU A 161 -8.80 -31.28 18.25
N ALA A 162 -8.65 -32.51 17.73
CA ALA A 162 -8.29 -32.69 16.33
C ALA A 162 -9.44 -32.17 15.46
N ALA A 163 -9.13 -31.31 14.48
CA ALA A 163 -10.10 -30.80 13.54
C ALA A 163 -10.66 -31.90 12.63
N GLU A 164 -9.88 -32.97 12.43
CA GLU A 164 -10.19 -34.09 11.55
C GLU A 164 -10.24 -35.37 12.38
N TYR A 165 -11.44 -35.96 12.47
CA TYR A 165 -11.64 -37.29 13.02
C TYR A 165 -11.81 -38.25 11.85
N PHE A 166 -10.99 -39.29 11.82
CA PHE A 166 -11.16 -40.38 10.88
C PHE A 166 -12.01 -41.45 11.55
N TYR A 167 -12.92 -42.05 10.80
CA TYR A 167 -13.75 -43.15 11.29
C TYR A 167 -13.30 -44.43 10.60
N GLN A 168 -12.97 -45.46 11.38
CA GLN A 168 -12.79 -46.78 10.81
C GLN A 168 -14.16 -47.34 10.45
N VAL A 169 -14.40 -47.54 9.16
CA VAL A 169 -15.65 -48.13 8.66
C VAL A 169 -15.32 -49.52 8.11
N ALA A 170 -16.11 -50.52 8.49
CA ALA A 170 -15.96 -51.86 7.94
C ALA A 170 -16.30 -51.83 6.44
N SER A 171 -15.47 -52.49 5.61
CA SER A 171 -15.71 -52.62 4.16
C SER A 171 -17.16 -53.02 3.77
N PRO A 172 -17.85 -53.95 4.46
CA PRO A 172 -19.24 -54.27 4.12
C PRO A 172 -20.21 -53.12 4.33
N GLU A 173 -19.99 -52.27 5.34
CA GLU A 173 -20.86 -51.12 5.59
C GLU A 173 -20.68 -50.03 4.54
N VAL A 174 -19.44 -49.82 4.07
CA VAL A 174 -19.15 -48.90 2.95
C VAL A 174 -19.84 -49.38 1.69
N LEU A 175 -19.76 -50.69 1.41
CA LEU A 175 -20.40 -51.29 0.25
C LEU A 175 -21.92 -51.14 0.29
N ALA A 176 -22.55 -51.41 1.45
CA ALA A 176 -23.99 -51.23 1.63
C ALA A 176 -24.44 -49.76 1.46
N ALA A 177 -23.66 -48.82 1.99
CA ALA A 177 -23.93 -47.40 1.81
C ALA A 177 -23.81 -46.96 0.35
N LEU A 178 -22.81 -47.49 -0.37
CA LEU A 178 -22.62 -47.24 -1.80
C LEU A 178 -23.76 -47.82 -2.63
N GLU A 179 -24.16 -49.06 -2.36
CA GLU A 179 -25.27 -49.75 -3.02
C GLU A 179 -26.58 -48.96 -2.84
N SER A 180 -26.87 -48.49 -1.61
CA SER A 180 -28.03 -47.63 -1.34
C SER A 180 -28.00 -46.32 -2.15
N LEU A 181 -26.82 -45.71 -2.32
CA LEU A 181 -26.66 -44.48 -3.10
C LEU A 181 -26.88 -44.73 -4.60
N ILE A 182 -26.37 -45.85 -5.12
CA ILE A 182 -26.59 -46.28 -6.51
C ILE A 182 -28.08 -46.52 -6.73
N GLU A 183 -28.73 -47.29 -5.86
CA GLU A 183 -30.16 -47.60 -5.97
C GLU A 183 -31.02 -46.33 -5.97
N GLN A 184 -30.70 -45.33 -5.13
CA GLN A 184 -31.41 -44.04 -5.15
C GLN A 184 -31.31 -43.32 -6.50
N ASN A 185 -30.15 -43.37 -7.15
CA ASN A 185 -29.97 -42.77 -8.47
C ASN A 185 -30.70 -43.56 -9.56
N GLU A 186 -30.72 -44.87 -9.47
CA GLU A 186 -31.51 -45.73 -10.36
C GLU A 186 -33.00 -45.45 -10.22
N LEU A 187 -33.52 -45.34 -9.00
CA LEU A 187 -34.93 -45.01 -8.74
C LEU A 187 -35.34 -43.65 -9.32
N LYS A 188 -34.48 -42.63 -9.25
CA LYS A 188 -34.74 -41.31 -9.87
C LYS A 188 -34.81 -41.40 -11.39
N THR A 189 -33.90 -42.17 -11.98
CA THR A 189 -33.84 -42.37 -13.44
C THR A 189 -35.05 -43.16 -13.91
N TYR A 190 -35.37 -44.25 -13.21
CA TYR A 190 -36.54 -45.09 -13.45
C TYR A 190 -37.84 -44.31 -13.37
N ARG A 191 -38.01 -43.46 -12.33
CA ARG A 191 -39.17 -42.58 -12.21
C ARG A 191 -39.36 -41.74 -13.47
N SER A 192 -38.31 -41.03 -13.87
CA SER A 192 -38.37 -40.10 -14.99
C SER A 192 -38.68 -40.84 -16.30
N TYR A 193 -38.07 -42.00 -16.50
CA TYR A 193 -38.30 -42.85 -17.65
C TYR A 193 -39.75 -43.37 -17.72
N VAL A 194 -40.29 -43.89 -16.61
CA VAL A 194 -41.66 -44.41 -16.59
C VAL A 194 -42.69 -43.30 -16.68
N GLU A 195 -42.47 -42.14 -16.04
CA GLU A 195 -43.35 -40.96 -16.19
C GLU A 195 -43.45 -40.53 -17.67
N GLN A 196 -42.35 -40.57 -18.43
CA GLN A 196 -42.36 -40.30 -19.87
C GLN A 196 -43.19 -41.33 -20.66
N ILE A 197 -43.03 -42.63 -20.37
CA ILE A 197 -43.81 -43.68 -21.03
C ILE A 197 -45.30 -43.53 -20.74
N LEU A 198 -45.66 -43.22 -19.49
CA LEU A 198 -47.05 -43.03 -19.08
C LEU A 198 -47.70 -41.80 -19.72
N MET A 199 -46.92 -40.76 -20.05
CA MET A 199 -47.41 -39.55 -20.74
C MET A 199 -47.61 -39.76 -22.25
N LYS A 200 -46.84 -40.65 -22.87
CA LYS A 200 -46.90 -40.95 -24.31
C LYS A 200 -48.32 -41.17 -24.87
N PRO A 201 -49.23 -41.96 -24.27
CA PRO A 201 -50.58 -42.13 -24.80
C PRO A 201 -51.40 -40.83 -24.80
N ILE A 202 -51.21 -39.95 -23.81
CA ILE A 202 -51.87 -38.64 -23.77
C ILE A 202 -51.39 -37.77 -24.93
N ASP A 203 -50.08 -37.79 -25.19
CA ASP A 203 -49.47 -37.04 -26.30
C ASP A 203 -49.91 -37.58 -27.66
N GLU A 204 -49.92 -38.91 -27.85
CA GLU A 204 -50.40 -39.57 -29.07
C GLU A 204 -51.88 -39.28 -29.33
N TYR A 205 -52.72 -39.31 -28.30
CA TYR A 205 -54.13 -38.94 -28.41
C TYR A 205 -54.30 -37.46 -28.75
N ARG A 206 -53.53 -36.57 -28.11
CA ARG A 206 -53.55 -35.14 -28.41
C ARG A 206 -53.13 -34.87 -29.85
N GLN A 207 -52.10 -35.55 -30.34
CA GLN A 207 -51.67 -35.48 -31.74
C GLN A 207 -52.77 -35.96 -32.68
N PHE A 208 -53.34 -37.15 -32.44
CA PHE A 208 -54.46 -37.68 -33.22
C PHE A 208 -55.66 -36.72 -33.24
N PHE A 209 -56.05 -36.19 -32.08
CA PHE A 209 -57.17 -35.26 -31.96
C PHE A 209 -56.91 -33.97 -32.73
N ASN A 210 -55.72 -33.39 -32.58
CA ASN A 210 -55.34 -32.19 -33.33
C ASN A 210 -55.38 -32.47 -34.83
N SER A 211 -54.77 -33.57 -35.31
CA SER A 211 -54.77 -33.91 -36.74
C SER A 211 -56.17 -34.16 -37.32
N ALA A 212 -57.10 -34.74 -36.55
CA ALA A 212 -58.45 -35.04 -37.02
C ALA A 212 -59.43 -33.86 -36.90
N PHE A 213 -59.23 -32.98 -35.90
CA PHE A 213 -60.22 -31.95 -35.52
C PHE A 213 -59.70 -30.51 -35.56
N GLU A 214 -58.44 -30.26 -35.94
CA GLU A 214 -57.91 -28.91 -36.26
C GLU A 214 -58.83 -28.08 -37.16
N PRO A 215 -59.34 -28.59 -38.30
CA PRO A 215 -60.14 -27.77 -39.22
C PRO A 215 -61.48 -27.32 -38.65
N PHE A 216 -61.92 -27.92 -37.54
CA PHE A 216 -63.20 -27.62 -36.90
C PHE A 216 -63.08 -26.74 -35.65
N SER A 217 -61.88 -26.24 -35.31
CA SER A 217 -61.64 -25.45 -34.09
C SER A 217 -62.12 -26.14 -32.80
N ALA A 218 -62.24 -27.47 -32.80
CA ALA A 218 -62.68 -28.20 -31.62
C ALA A 218 -61.54 -28.23 -30.59
N GLN A 219 -61.84 -27.88 -29.35
CA GLN A 219 -60.87 -27.90 -28.26
C GLN A 219 -61.15 -29.09 -27.34
N ILE A 220 -60.07 -29.75 -26.88
CA ILE A 220 -60.17 -30.78 -25.86
C ILE A 220 -60.56 -30.11 -24.54
N GLN A 221 -61.73 -30.43 -24.00
CA GLN A 221 -62.15 -29.98 -22.68
C GLN A 221 -61.44 -30.80 -21.60
N ILE A 222 -60.34 -30.25 -21.06
CA ILE A 222 -59.46 -30.91 -20.09
C ILE A 222 -60.16 -31.24 -18.76
N ASN A 223 -61.20 -30.48 -18.39
CA ASN A 223 -61.83 -30.55 -17.07
C ASN A 223 -63.13 -31.37 -17.02
N ASN A 224 -63.54 -31.99 -18.12
CA ASN A 224 -64.77 -32.77 -18.16
C ASN A 224 -64.47 -34.27 -17.96
N SER A 225 -64.71 -34.75 -16.74
CA SER A 225 -64.49 -36.13 -16.29
C SER A 225 -65.34 -37.18 -17.03
N GLY A 226 -66.32 -36.75 -17.82
CA GLY A 226 -67.08 -37.63 -18.72
C GLY A 226 -66.43 -37.92 -20.08
N SER A 227 -65.36 -37.22 -20.45
CA SER A 227 -64.69 -37.38 -21.76
C SER A 227 -63.66 -38.52 -21.77
N THR A 228 -63.46 -39.17 -22.92
CA THR A 228 -62.45 -40.24 -23.08
C THR A 228 -61.03 -39.75 -22.73
N TYR A 229 -60.70 -38.49 -23.07
CA TYR A 229 -59.45 -37.85 -22.71
C TYR A 229 -59.31 -37.64 -21.19
N GLY A 230 -60.36 -37.12 -20.54
CA GLY A 230 -60.40 -36.93 -19.09
C GLY A 230 -60.17 -38.24 -18.34
N ARG A 231 -60.88 -39.31 -18.74
CA ARG A 231 -60.71 -40.65 -18.17
C ARG A 231 -59.28 -41.19 -18.34
N MET A 232 -58.68 -40.99 -19.51
CA MET A 232 -57.31 -41.45 -19.76
C MET A 232 -56.29 -40.67 -18.92
N ASN A 233 -56.47 -39.35 -18.81
CA ASN A 233 -55.65 -38.50 -17.96
C ASN A 233 -55.80 -38.90 -16.48
N ASP A 234 -57.01 -39.21 -16.01
CA ASP A 234 -57.24 -39.66 -14.63
C ASP A 234 -56.50 -40.98 -14.34
N VAL A 235 -56.58 -41.95 -15.25
CA VAL A 235 -55.87 -43.24 -15.15
C VAL A 235 -54.35 -43.05 -15.14
N VAL A 236 -53.82 -42.21 -16.04
CA VAL A 236 -52.38 -41.90 -16.08
C VAL A 236 -51.94 -41.21 -14.79
N ASN A 237 -52.72 -40.26 -14.27
CA ASN A 237 -52.42 -39.60 -13.00
C ASN A 237 -52.49 -40.56 -11.81
N GLU A 238 -53.41 -41.52 -11.82
CA GLU A 238 -53.46 -42.59 -10.81
C GLU A 238 -52.21 -43.47 -10.85
N HIS A 239 -51.75 -43.87 -12.05
CA HIS A 239 -50.50 -44.63 -12.20
C HIS A 239 -49.26 -43.84 -11.78
N ILE A 240 -49.21 -42.53 -12.07
CA ILE A 240 -48.11 -41.67 -11.60
C ILE A 240 -48.12 -41.55 -10.08
N ARG A 241 -49.30 -41.40 -9.46
CA ARG A 241 -49.42 -41.36 -8.00
C ARG A 241 -48.96 -42.67 -7.37
N SER A 242 -49.42 -43.82 -7.88
CA SER A 242 -49.02 -45.12 -7.34
C SER A 242 -47.52 -45.38 -7.51
N LEU A 243 -46.95 -45.01 -8.65
CA LEU A 243 -45.50 -45.07 -8.89
C LEU A 243 -44.73 -44.22 -7.88
N ARG A 244 -45.13 -42.96 -7.66
CA ARG A 244 -44.47 -42.06 -6.70
C ARG A 244 -44.51 -42.63 -5.29
N THR A 245 -45.67 -43.11 -4.83
CA THR A 245 -45.79 -43.70 -3.49
C THR A 245 -44.92 -44.95 -3.32
N THR A 246 -44.74 -45.75 -4.38
CA THR A 246 -43.90 -46.95 -4.33
C THR A 246 -42.42 -46.58 -4.22
N ILE A 247 -41.99 -45.58 -4.98
CA ILE A 247 -40.61 -45.08 -4.96
C ILE A 247 -40.29 -44.39 -3.64
N GLU A 248 -41.21 -43.58 -3.11
CA GLU A 248 -41.06 -42.91 -1.81
C GLU A 248 -40.88 -43.93 -0.68
N LYS A 249 -41.75 -44.96 -0.61
CA LYS A 249 -41.62 -46.06 0.35
C LYS A 249 -40.25 -46.74 0.27
N ARG A 250 -39.73 -46.97 -0.94
CA ARG A 250 -38.42 -47.59 -1.11
C ARG A 250 -37.28 -46.66 -0.67
N ASN A 251 -37.38 -45.37 -1.00
CA ASN A 251 -36.40 -44.37 -0.59
C ASN A 251 -36.33 -44.22 0.93
N ASP A 252 -37.48 -44.30 1.63
CA ASP A 252 -37.53 -44.24 3.08
C ASP A 252 -36.81 -45.44 3.72
N LEU A 253 -36.96 -46.65 3.15
CA LEU A 253 -36.23 -47.85 3.60
C LEU A 253 -34.71 -47.69 3.42
N LEU A 254 -34.28 -47.06 2.32
CA LEU A 254 -32.85 -46.80 2.05
C LEU A 254 -32.25 -45.78 3.01
N GLN A 255 -33.04 -44.81 3.49
CA GLN A 255 -32.59 -43.82 4.49
C GLN A 255 -32.46 -44.42 5.90
N LEU A 256 -33.38 -45.32 6.29
CA LEU A 256 -33.31 -46.05 7.55
C LEU A 256 -32.06 -46.95 7.64
N SER A 257 -31.66 -47.56 6.53
CA SER A 257 -30.41 -48.34 6.47
C SER A 257 -29.16 -47.49 6.72
N ARG A 258 -29.23 -46.18 6.50
CA ARG A 258 -28.08 -45.26 6.66
C ARG A 258 -27.94 -44.74 8.09
N SER A 259 -29.02 -44.67 8.86
CA SER A 259 -29.03 -44.13 10.24
C SER A 259 -28.61 -45.15 11.31
N ALA A 260 -28.58 -46.46 11.01
CA ALA A 260 -28.15 -47.49 11.95
C ALA A 260 -26.62 -47.49 12.22
N GLN A 261 -25.85 -46.63 11.56
CA GLN A 261 -24.38 -46.70 11.49
C GLN A 261 -23.65 -45.89 12.58
N HIS A 262 -24.21 -45.83 13.80
CA HIS A 262 -23.78 -44.88 14.84
C HIS A 262 -22.66 -45.35 15.78
N ASP A 263 -22.26 -46.61 15.78
CA ASP A 263 -21.12 -47.10 16.57
C ASP A 263 -19.83 -47.09 15.74
N ARG A 264 -19.27 -45.89 15.54
CA ARG A 264 -18.00 -45.72 14.82
C ARG A 264 -16.86 -45.45 15.77
N ILE A 265 -15.79 -46.22 15.62
CA ILE A 265 -14.54 -46.00 16.33
C ILE A 265 -13.85 -44.79 15.71
N ARG A 266 -13.56 -43.78 16.55
CA ARG A 266 -12.82 -42.58 16.16
C ARG A 266 -11.33 -42.90 16.18
N LEU A 267 -10.68 -42.67 15.05
CA LEU A 267 -9.23 -42.76 14.90
C LEU A 267 -8.63 -41.36 14.86
N THR A 268 -7.43 -41.25 15.42
CA THR A 268 -6.59 -40.06 15.30
C THR A 268 -5.65 -40.17 14.11
N GLU A 269 -5.13 -39.04 13.63
CA GLU A 269 -4.22 -38.97 12.47
C GLU A 269 -2.95 -39.85 12.66
N THR A 270 -2.53 -40.04 13.92
CA THR A 270 -1.41 -40.93 14.29
C THR A 270 -1.69 -42.41 14.09
N ASP A 271 -2.97 -42.81 14.03
CA ASP A 271 -3.36 -44.22 13.89
C ASP A 271 -3.47 -44.64 12.41
N LEU A 272 -3.25 -43.71 11.48
CA LEU A 272 -3.32 -43.93 10.03
C LEU A 272 -1.97 -44.21 9.36
N THR A 273 -0.85 -44.03 10.08
CA THR A 273 0.52 -44.25 9.62
C THR A 273 1.10 -45.54 10.17
#